data_AF-A0A1G3M950-F1
#
_entry.id   AF-A0A1G3M950-F1
#
_cell.length_a   1.000
_cell.length_b   1.000
_cell.length_c   1.000
_cell.angle_alpha   90.00
_cell.angle_beta   90.00
_cell.angle_gamma   90.00
#
_symmetry.space_group_name_H-M   'P 1'
#
loop_
_entity.id
_entity.type
_entity.pdbx_description
1 polymer ?
#
loop_
_entity_poly.entity_id
_entity_poly.type
_entity_poly.pdbx_seq_one_letter_code
_entity_poly.pdbx_strand_id
1 'polypeptide(L)'
;MFVDEIQRLPNLLNLPQELGESFELERVLRWGSIPLIWESADREQSLKAYVQLYSKEEIKAEALVRILPGFARFLPVAAAMHARQVSVSSAARDAEVGGTTLAGYLEILEDTLLAFRLPAYEARLRVRERRHPKLFWFDPGVVRAVAGRTGELHPQERGAFFEGWIAGLHRRLVVYAGSPSERSRRTEDGIDLWPVPVFLKHLQDSSFWD
;
A
#
# COMPACT_ATOMS: atom_id res chain seq x y z
N MET A 1 -24.51 -0.21 -10.81
CA MET A 1 -24.07 1.14 -10.38
C MET A 1 -22.78 1.10 -9.55
N PHE A 2 -22.51 0.02 -8.78
CA PHE A 2 -21.27 -0.16 -8.01
C PHE A 2 -20.03 -0.57 -8.83
N VAL A 3 -20.19 -1.20 -10.00
CA VAL A 3 -19.06 -1.70 -10.81
C VAL A 3 -18.33 -0.57 -11.57
N ASP A 4 -19.03 0.51 -11.93
CA ASP A 4 -18.44 1.70 -12.59
C ASP A 4 -17.64 2.58 -11.62
N GLU A 5 -17.87 2.46 -10.31
CA GLU A 5 -17.15 3.21 -9.28
C GLU A 5 -15.80 2.57 -8.93
N ILE A 6 -15.69 1.24 -9.01
CA ILE A 6 -14.43 0.50 -8.82
C ILE A 6 -13.41 0.88 -9.90
N GLN A 7 -13.84 1.16 -11.13
CA GLN A 7 -12.96 1.62 -12.21
C GLN A 7 -12.51 3.09 -12.07
N ARG A 8 -13.17 3.87 -11.19
CA ARG A 8 -12.76 5.23 -10.85
C ARG A 8 -11.87 5.30 -9.62
N LEU A 9 -11.60 4.18 -8.96
CA LEU A 9 -10.60 4.16 -7.90
C LEU A 9 -9.22 4.28 -8.55
N PRO A 10 -8.51 5.39 -8.34
CA PRO A 10 -7.18 5.60 -8.93
C PRO A 10 -6.14 4.56 -8.47
N ASN A 11 -6.47 3.78 -7.44
CA ASN A 11 -5.62 2.78 -6.80
C ASN A 11 -5.96 1.34 -7.22
N LEU A 12 -6.56 1.13 -8.40
CA LEU A 12 -6.69 -0.19 -9.00
C LEU A 12 -5.28 -0.77 -9.16
N LEU A 13 -4.98 -1.88 -8.48
CA LEU A 13 -3.72 -2.58 -8.66
C LEU A 13 -4.04 -3.92 -9.27
N ASN A 14 -3.22 -4.32 -10.22
CA ASN A 14 -3.29 -5.65 -10.78
C ASN A 14 -3.02 -6.68 -9.68
N LEU A 15 -3.95 -7.60 -9.52
CA LEU A 15 -3.74 -8.77 -8.68
C LEU A 15 -2.82 -9.77 -9.40
N PRO A 16 -2.07 -10.63 -8.68
CA PRO A 16 -1.25 -11.68 -9.30
C PRO A 16 -2.00 -12.51 -10.35
N GLN A 17 -3.29 -12.77 -10.11
CA GLN A 17 -4.18 -13.52 -10.99
C GLN A 17 -4.51 -12.77 -12.27
N GLU A 18 -4.62 -11.44 -12.21
CA GLU A 18 -4.86 -10.57 -13.37
C GLU A 18 -3.60 -10.45 -14.22
N LEU A 19 -2.41 -10.52 -13.60
CA LEU A 19 -1.12 -10.54 -14.29
C LEU A 19 -0.77 -11.92 -14.88
N GLY A 20 -1.26 -13.01 -14.29
CA GLY A 20 -1.01 -14.37 -14.76
C GLY A 20 0.48 -14.66 -14.91
N GLU A 21 0.91 -15.13 -16.09
CA GLU A 21 2.32 -15.41 -16.40
C GLU A 21 3.20 -14.16 -16.43
N SER A 22 2.61 -12.96 -16.51
CA SER A 22 3.37 -11.71 -16.43
C SER A 22 3.68 -11.30 -14.98
N PHE A 23 3.13 -11.98 -13.98
CA PHE A 23 3.41 -11.67 -12.57
C PHE A 23 4.88 -11.94 -12.24
N GLU A 24 5.55 -10.91 -11.73
CA GLU A 24 6.93 -11.00 -11.26
C GLU A 24 7.06 -10.20 -9.96
N LEU A 25 7.39 -10.88 -8.85
CA LEU A 25 7.34 -10.25 -7.54
C LEU A 25 8.40 -9.13 -7.38
N GLU A 26 9.63 -9.36 -7.83
CA GLU A 26 10.68 -8.31 -7.83
C GLU A 26 10.20 -7.05 -8.54
N ARG A 27 9.56 -7.21 -9.70
CA ARG A 27 9.00 -6.11 -10.46
C ARG A 27 7.88 -5.40 -9.70
N VAL A 28 6.98 -6.15 -9.05
CA VAL A 28 5.92 -5.57 -8.21
C VAL A 28 6.51 -4.80 -7.03
N LEU A 29 7.48 -5.35 -6.30
CA LEU A 29 8.09 -4.63 -5.19
C LEU A 29 8.87 -3.39 -5.65
N ARG A 30 9.42 -3.43 -6.87
CA ARG A 30 10.22 -2.33 -7.41
C ARG A 30 9.35 -1.19 -7.95
N TRP A 31 8.31 -1.53 -8.69
CA TRP A 31 7.54 -0.57 -9.49
C TRP A 31 6.05 -0.50 -9.13
N GLY A 32 5.60 -1.34 -8.21
CA GLY A 32 4.19 -1.47 -7.91
C GLY A 32 3.43 -2.30 -8.95
N SER A 33 2.12 -2.30 -8.79
CA SER A 33 1.18 -3.10 -9.59
C SER A 33 0.07 -2.26 -10.22
N ILE A 34 0.18 -0.94 -10.18
CA ILE A 34 -0.74 -0.01 -10.85
C ILE A 34 -0.71 -0.30 -12.36
N PRO A 35 -1.85 -0.59 -13.04
CA PRO A 35 -1.89 -0.95 -14.46
C PRO A 35 -1.19 0.05 -15.37
N LEU A 36 -1.47 1.35 -15.18
CA LEU A 36 -0.85 2.44 -15.94
C LEU A 36 0.69 2.43 -15.85
N ILE A 37 1.22 2.12 -14.67
CA ILE A 37 2.66 2.01 -14.44
C ILE A 37 3.18 0.71 -15.02
N TRP A 38 2.43 -0.38 -14.82
CA TRP A 38 2.81 -1.72 -15.24
C TRP A 38 3.03 -1.80 -16.76
N GLU A 39 2.17 -1.14 -17.53
CA GLU A 39 2.19 -1.09 -18.99
C GLU A 39 3.18 -0.06 -19.56
N SER A 40 3.68 0.86 -18.74
CA SER A 40 4.56 1.92 -19.20
C SER A 40 5.92 1.41 -19.67
N ALA A 41 6.42 1.99 -20.76
CA ALA A 41 7.80 1.80 -21.21
C ALA A 41 8.82 2.44 -20.25
N ASP A 42 8.47 3.59 -19.66
CA ASP A 42 9.27 4.32 -18.67
C ASP A 42 8.53 4.36 -17.33
N ARG A 43 8.67 3.29 -16.55
CA ARG A 43 7.99 3.09 -15.26
C ARG A 43 8.38 4.13 -14.24
N GLU A 44 9.65 4.54 -14.24
CA GLU A 44 10.15 5.54 -13.31
C GLU A 44 9.49 6.89 -13.56
N GLN A 45 9.50 7.35 -14.82
CA GLN A 45 8.86 8.61 -15.17
C GLN A 45 7.35 8.55 -14.95
N SER A 46 6.70 7.43 -15.30
CA SER A 46 5.27 7.24 -15.06
C SER A 46 4.92 7.26 -13.58
N LEU A 47 5.71 6.63 -12.70
CA LEU A 47 5.48 6.67 -11.25
C LEU A 47 5.66 8.06 -10.68
N LYS A 48 6.72 8.77 -11.09
CA LYS A 48 6.94 10.16 -10.66
C LYS A 48 5.77 11.04 -11.10
N ALA A 49 5.33 10.90 -12.34
CA ALA A 49 4.18 11.63 -12.87
C ALA A 49 2.88 11.25 -12.13
N TYR A 50 2.66 9.97 -11.84
CA TYR A 50 1.52 9.48 -11.08
C TYR A 50 1.49 10.10 -9.68
N VAL A 51 2.58 9.98 -8.91
CA VAL A 51 2.65 10.57 -7.57
C VAL A 51 2.46 12.08 -7.59
N GLN A 52 3.07 12.78 -8.55
CA GLN A 52 2.93 14.23 -8.70
C GLN A 52 1.50 14.65 -9.05
N LEU A 53 0.86 13.99 -10.02
CA LEU A 53 -0.49 14.28 -10.45
C LEU A 53 -1.48 13.95 -9.32
N TYR A 54 -1.36 12.76 -8.74
CA TYR A 54 -2.22 12.27 -7.68
C TYR A 54 -2.17 13.14 -6.43
N SER A 55 -0.96 13.43 -5.94
CA SER A 55 -0.78 14.35 -4.80
C SER A 55 -1.37 15.72 -5.12
N LYS A 56 -1.28 16.18 -6.38
CA LYS A 56 -1.80 17.49 -6.76
C LYS A 56 -3.32 17.50 -6.93
N GLU A 57 -3.95 16.42 -7.37
CA GLU A 57 -5.39 16.35 -7.63
C GLU A 57 -6.17 16.04 -6.35
N GLU A 58 -5.77 15.05 -5.57
CA GLU A 58 -6.52 14.67 -4.36
C GLU A 58 -6.36 15.68 -3.22
N ILE A 59 -5.14 16.19 -2.97
CA ILE A 59 -4.92 17.19 -1.91
C ILE A 59 -5.58 18.54 -2.27
N LYS A 60 -5.80 18.82 -3.56
CA LYS A 60 -6.54 20.01 -4.00
C LYS A 60 -8.06 19.82 -3.92
N ALA A 61 -8.57 18.63 -4.25
CA ALA A 61 -9.99 18.33 -4.19
C ALA A 61 -10.55 18.51 -2.76
N GLU A 62 -9.72 18.28 -1.74
CA GLU A 62 -10.08 18.41 -0.33
C GLU A 62 -9.99 19.84 0.25
N ALA A 63 -9.72 20.86 -0.58
CA ALA A 63 -9.61 22.28 -0.19
C ALA A 63 -8.49 22.61 0.84
N LEU A 64 -7.51 21.73 1.03
CA LEU A 64 -6.41 21.87 2.00
C LEU A 64 -5.17 22.62 1.45
N VAL A 65 -5.35 23.56 0.52
CA VAL A 65 -4.25 24.25 -0.18
C VAL A 65 -3.29 24.96 0.79
N ARG A 66 -3.78 25.46 1.94
CA ARG A 66 -2.93 26.09 2.97
C ARG A 66 -1.95 25.13 3.64
N ILE A 67 -2.26 23.84 3.61
CA ILE A 67 -1.56 22.81 4.34
C ILE A 67 -0.58 22.03 3.45
N LEU A 68 -0.65 22.25 2.14
CA LEU A 68 0.12 21.57 1.10
C LEU A 68 1.65 21.59 1.34
N PRO A 69 2.29 22.70 1.78
CA PRO A 69 3.73 22.69 2.04
C PRO A 69 4.14 21.75 3.18
N GLY A 70 3.33 21.67 4.24
CA GLY A 70 3.58 20.75 5.36
C GLY A 70 3.33 19.30 4.96
N PHE A 71 2.26 19.05 4.20
CA PHE A 71 1.96 17.71 3.70
C PHE A 71 3.04 17.20 2.74
N ALA A 72 3.57 18.07 1.88
CA ALA A 72 4.67 17.73 0.98
C ALA A 72 5.95 17.29 1.73
N ARG A 73 6.26 17.91 2.89
CA ARG A 73 7.37 17.46 3.75
C ARG A 73 7.05 16.16 4.48
N PHE A 74 5.78 15.96 4.83
CA PHE A 74 5.31 14.75 5.48
C PHE A 74 5.35 13.52 4.57
N LEU A 75 5.04 13.65 3.28
CA LEU A 75 4.97 12.51 2.35
C LEU A 75 6.23 11.61 2.37
N PRO A 76 7.47 12.14 2.22
CA PRO A 76 8.69 11.34 2.36
C PRO A 76 8.86 10.69 3.75
N VAL A 77 8.45 11.38 4.82
CA VAL A 77 8.49 10.85 6.20
C VAL A 77 7.54 9.67 6.33
N ALA A 78 6.32 9.80 5.82
CA ALA A 78 5.32 8.73 5.80
C ALA A 78 5.77 7.54 4.94
N ALA A 79 6.44 7.78 3.81
CA ALA A 79 7.02 6.71 3.00
C ALA A 79 8.12 5.94 3.77
N ALA A 80 8.96 6.64 4.53
CA ALA A 80 9.96 6.01 5.40
C ALA A 80 9.36 5.19 6.55
N MET A 81 8.08 5.41 6.87
CA MET A 81 7.32 4.65 7.87
C MET A 81 6.62 3.41 7.30
N HIS A 82 6.74 3.14 6.00
CA HIS A 82 6.14 1.94 5.39
C HIS A 82 6.60 0.64 6.09
N ALA A 83 5.63 -0.20 6.44
CA ALA A 83 5.79 -1.44 7.21
C ALA A 83 6.40 -1.25 8.62
N ARG A 84 6.38 -0.02 9.16
CA ARG A 84 6.91 0.32 10.50
C ARG A 84 5.83 0.85 11.43
N GLN A 85 6.08 0.74 12.72
CA GLN A 85 5.21 1.31 13.75
C GLN A 85 5.17 2.84 13.65
N VAL A 86 3.97 3.41 13.78
CA VAL A 86 3.74 4.85 13.67
C VAL A 86 4.12 5.55 14.98
N SER A 87 5.17 6.38 14.91
CA SER A 87 5.48 7.35 15.96
C SER A 87 5.08 8.76 15.51
N VAL A 88 3.92 9.24 15.97
CA VAL A 88 3.43 10.59 15.64
C VAL A 88 4.42 11.67 16.09
N SER A 89 5.02 11.51 17.27
CA SER A 89 5.96 12.50 17.80
C SER A 89 7.29 12.54 17.05
N SER A 90 7.79 11.41 16.53
CA SER A 90 8.98 11.41 15.67
C SER A 90 8.66 12.01 14.30
N ALA A 91 7.60 11.51 13.67
CA ALA A 91 7.24 11.94 12.33
C ALA A 91 6.86 13.42 12.27
N ALA A 92 6.23 13.99 13.31
CA ALA A 92 5.93 15.42 13.41
C ALA A 92 7.20 16.27 13.43
N ARG A 93 8.25 15.82 14.12
CA ARG A 93 9.56 16.50 14.13
C ARG A 93 10.23 16.41 12.76
N ASP A 94 10.25 15.23 12.16
CA ASP A 94 10.90 15.00 10.86
C ASP A 94 10.20 15.75 9.72
N ALA A 95 8.88 15.95 9.81
CA ALA A 95 8.08 16.70 8.83
C ALA A 95 7.98 18.21 9.16
N GLU A 96 8.52 18.66 10.29
CA GLU A 96 8.45 20.03 10.79
C GLU A 96 7.00 20.56 10.86
N VAL A 97 6.13 19.81 11.54
CA VAL A 97 4.72 20.16 11.79
C VAL A 97 4.30 19.81 13.21
N GLY A 98 3.16 20.33 13.67
CA GLY A 98 2.60 19.97 14.96
C GLY A 98 2.06 18.53 14.98
N GLY A 99 2.05 17.89 16.15
CA GLY A 99 1.55 16.51 16.31
C GLY A 99 0.09 16.32 15.86
N THR A 100 -0.78 17.28 16.16
CA THR A 100 -2.18 17.28 15.69
C THR A 100 -2.26 17.39 14.16
N THR A 101 -1.41 18.21 13.56
CA THR A 101 -1.32 18.34 12.09
C THR A 101 -0.88 17.03 11.45
N LEU A 102 0.14 16.37 12.01
CA LEU A 102 0.59 15.08 11.49
C LEU A 102 -0.48 13.99 11.66
N ALA A 103 -1.22 13.97 12.76
CA ALA A 103 -2.35 13.04 12.92
C ALA A 103 -3.39 13.23 11.81
N GLY A 104 -3.76 14.48 11.51
CA GLY A 104 -4.63 14.80 10.38
C GLY A 104 -4.02 14.41 9.02
N TYR A 105 -2.70 14.48 8.85
CA TYR A 105 -2.05 14.00 7.61
C TYR A 105 -2.12 12.50 7.44
N LEU A 106 -2.02 11.74 8.53
CA LEU A 106 -2.23 10.31 8.50
C LEU A 106 -3.67 9.98 8.13
N GLU A 107 -4.65 10.72 8.63
CA GLU A 107 -6.06 10.59 8.25
C GLU A 107 -6.27 10.87 6.77
N ILE A 108 -5.70 11.96 6.24
CA ILE A 108 -5.75 12.26 4.80
C ILE A 108 -5.19 11.10 3.97
N LEU A 109 -4.03 10.53 4.34
CA LEU A 109 -3.49 9.37 3.62
C LEU A 109 -4.43 8.16 3.64
N GLU A 110 -5.21 7.98 4.70
CA GLU A 110 -6.17 6.89 4.81
C GLU A 110 -7.45 7.16 4.02
N ASP A 111 -7.97 8.38 4.10
CA ASP A 111 -9.18 8.83 3.40
C ASP A 111 -8.96 8.88 1.87
N THR A 112 -7.75 9.25 1.45
CA THR A 112 -7.28 9.17 0.05
C THR A 112 -6.88 7.75 -0.38
N LEU A 113 -7.00 6.76 0.51
CA LEU A 113 -6.65 5.35 0.27
C LEU A 113 -5.18 5.12 -0.14
N LEU A 114 -4.30 6.11 0.06
CA LEU A 114 -2.86 6.01 -0.18
C LEU A 114 -2.15 5.13 0.86
N ALA A 115 -2.68 5.09 2.07
CA ALA A 115 -2.15 4.26 3.14
C ALA A 115 -3.25 3.75 4.07
N PHE A 116 -2.86 2.86 4.97
CA PHE A 116 -3.69 2.38 6.06
C PHE A 116 -2.83 1.98 7.25
N ARG A 117 -3.38 2.17 8.44
CA ARG A 117 -2.80 1.70 9.69
C ARG A 117 -3.33 0.31 10.00
N LEU A 118 -2.43 -0.66 10.11
CA LEU A 118 -2.75 -1.99 10.64
C LEU A 118 -2.62 -1.94 12.17
N PRO A 119 -3.73 -2.03 12.93
CA PRO A 119 -3.66 -2.11 14.38
C PRO A 119 -2.91 -3.37 14.81
N ALA A 120 -2.22 -3.30 15.94
CA ALA A 120 -1.60 -4.48 16.51
C ALA A 120 -2.68 -5.50 16.90
N TYR A 121 -2.47 -6.76 16.55
CA TYR A 121 -3.34 -7.84 17.01
C TYR A 121 -3.25 -7.99 18.53
N GLU A 122 -4.41 -8.02 19.19
CA GLU A 122 -4.51 -8.30 20.61
C GLU A 122 -5.61 -9.33 20.86
N ALA A 123 -5.22 -10.52 21.30
CA ALA A 123 -6.13 -11.64 21.55
C ALA A 123 -7.10 -11.38 22.73
N ARG A 124 -6.88 -10.32 23.52
CA ARG A 124 -7.67 -9.99 24.70
C ARG A 124 -8.36 -8.64 24.49
N LEU A 125 -9.67 -8.67 24.29
CA LEU A 125 -10.53 -7.48 24.08
C LEU A 125 -10.48 -6.37 25.17
N ARG A 126 -9.76 -6.55 26.28
CA ARG A 126 -9.88 -5.72 27.49
C ARG A 126 -8.73 -4.77 27.79
N VAL A 127 -7.67 -4.72 26.99
CA VAL A 127 -6.56 -3.77 27.21
C VAL A 127 -6.42 -2.92 25.97
N ARG A 128 -7.07 -1.75 25.93
CA ARG A 128 -7.08 -0.88 24.74
C ARG A 128 -5.80 -0.03 24.58
N GLU A 129 -4.68 -0.44 25.17
CA GLU A 129 -3.47 0.36 25.19
C GLU A 129 -2.25 -0.56 25.24
N ARG A 130 -1.41 -0.54 24.18
CA ARG A 130 0.06 -0.63 24.28
C ARG A 130 0.85 -0.68 22.97
N ARG A 131 0.25 -0.87 21.79
CA ARG A 131 1.05 -1.01 20.55
C ARG A 131 0.62 -0.03 19.46
N HIS A 132 1.59 0.76 19.01
CA HIS A 132 1.42 1.65 17.87
C HIS A 132 1.11 0.84 16.60
N PRO A 133 0.14 1.27 15.79
CA PRO A 133 -0.18 0.58 14.54
C PRO A 133 1.01 0.64 13.58
N LYS A 134 1.10 -0.31 12.66
CA LYS A 134 2.02 -0.22 11.52
C LYS A 134 1.37 0.56 10.38
N LEU A 135 2.13 1.43 9.71
CA LEU A 135 1.65 2.10 8.49
C LEU A 135 2.01 1.25 7.27
N PHE A 136 1.02 0.99 6.42
CA PHE A 136 1.21 0.38 5.12
C PHE A 136 0.67 1.28 4.05
N TRP A 137 1.42 1.43 2.97
CA TRP A 137 0.95 2.11 1.78
C TRP A 137 0.32 1.09 0.84
N PHE A 138 -0.59 1.56 -0.01
CA PHE A 138 -1.33 0.65 -0.89
C PHE A 138 -0.44 -0.04 -1.92
N ASP A 139 0.64 0.62 -2.39
CA ASP A 139 1.49 0.13 -3.46
C ASP A 139 2.99 0.44 -3.19
N PRO A 140 3.90 -0.54 -3.33
CA PRO A 140 5.32 -0.34 -3.06
C PRO A 140 5.99 0.61 -4.07
N GLY A 141 5.57 0.62 -5.34
CA GLY A 141 6.06 1.56 -6.35
C GLY A 141 5.78 3.01 -5.97
N VAL A 142 4.59 3.27 -5.42
CA VAL A 142 4.23 4.60 -4.91
C VAL A 142 5.07 5.00 -3.70
N VAL A 143 5.26 4.12 -2.70
CA VAL A 143 6.14 4.41 -1.55
C VAL A 143 7.53 4.81 -2.02
N ARG A 144 8.07 4.02 -2.95
CA ARG A 144 9.40 4.19 -3.50
C ARG A 144 9.51 5.50 -4.26
N ALA A 145 8.53 5.83 -5.10
CA ALA A 145 8.48 7.11 -5.80
C ALA A 145 8.35 8.31 -4.86
N VAL A 146 7.50 8.24 -3.83
CA VAL A 146 7.35 9.28 -2.79
C VAL A 146 8.65 9.46 -2.00
N ALA A 147 9.36 8.38 -1.70
CA ALA A 147 10.67 8.41 -1.04
C ALA A 147 11.81 8.87 -1.96
N GLY A 148 11.56 9.10 -3.25
CA GLY A 148 12.59 9.45 -4.24
C GLY A 148 13.54 8.30 -4.57
N ARG A 149 13.10 7.04 -4.41
CA ARG A 149 13.91 5.82 -4.61
C ARG A 149 13.35 4.98 -5.75
N THR A 150 13.91 5.07 -6.95
CA THR A 150 13.43 4.35 -8.15
C THR A 150 14.45 3.34 -8.70
N GLY A 151 15.61 3.22 -8.07
CA GLY A 151 16.69 2.29 -8.43
C GLY A 151 16.37 0.82 -8.10
N GLU A 152 17.42 0.00 -8.01
CA GLU A 152 17.30 -1.39 -7.57
C GLU A 152 16.81 -1.49 -6.13
N LEU A 153 16.15 -2.60 -5.80
CA LEU A 153 15.71 -2.89 -4.43
C LEU A 153 16.90 -3.35 -3.60
N HIS A 154 17.15 -2.65 -2.50
CA HIS A 154 18.17 -3.10 -1.56
C HIS A 154 17.64 -4.33 -0.79
N PRO A 155 18.46 -5.37 -0.50
CA PRO A 155 17.98 -6.60 0.13
C PRO A 155 17.21 -6.39 1.45
N GLN A 156 17.63 -5.39 2.23
CA GLN A 156 17.04 -5.00 3.51
C GLN A 156 15.66 -4.33 3.36
N GLU A 157 15.33 -3.82 2.17
CA GLU A 157 14.04 -3.19 1.89
C GLU A 157 13.00 -4.22 1.42
N ARG A 158 13.43 -5.35 0.84
CA ARG A 158 12.54 -6.37 0.28
C ARG A 158 11.51 -6.86 1.28
N GLY A 159 11.93 -7.17 2.51
CA GLY A 159 11.03 -7.67 3.54
C GLY A 159 9.91 -6.69 3.89
N ALA A 160 10.23 -5.39 3.98
CA ALA A 160 9.25 -4.35 4.28
C ALA A 160 8.25 -4.15 3.14
N PHE A 161 8.72 -4.09 1.89
CA PHE A 161 7.86 -3.96 0.72
C PHE A 161 7.02 -5.21 0.47
N PHE A 162 7.57 -6.40 0.73
CA PHE A 162 6.83 -7.65 0.67
C PHE A 162 5.72 -7.68 1.74
N GLU A 163 6.02 -7.35 2.98
CA GLU A 163 5.02 -7.25 4.06
C GLU A 163 3.90 -6.27 3.67
N GLY A 164 4.26 -5.10 3.14
CA GLY A 164 3.27 -4.10 2.73
C GLY A 164 2.44 -4.52 1.52
N TRP A 165 3.06 -5.15 0.53
CA TRP A 165 2.34 -5.71 -0.61
C TRP A 165 1.34 -6.78 -0.18
N ILE A 166 1.74 -7.71 0.71
CA ILE A 166 0.82 -8.72 1.28
C ILE A 166 -0.29 -8.06 2.11
N ALA A 167 0.01 -7.03 2.90
CA ALA A 167 -1.01 -6.31 3.67
C ALA A 167 -2.03 -5.61 2.75
N GLY A 168 -1.56 -4.99 1.66
CA GLY A 168 -2.40 -4.37 0.64
C GLY A 168 -3.25 -5.40 -0.11
N LEU A 169 -2.65 -6.55 -0.45
CA LEU A 169 -3.37 -7.69 -1.00
C LEU A 169 -4.42 -8.21 -0.02
N HIS A 170 -4.12 -8.42 1.26
CA HIS A 170 -5.10 -8.89 2.25
C HIS A 170 -6.32 -7.95 2.35
N ARG A 171 -6.10 -6.65 2.16
CA ARG A 171 -7.19 -5.67 2.11
C ARG A 171 -8.13 -5.86 0.91
N ARG A 172 -7.65 -6.55 -0.14
CA ARG A 172 -8.37 -6.89 -1.39
C ARG A 172 -8.69 -8.37 -1.51
N LEU A 173 -8.04 -9.21 -0.70
CA LEU A 173 -8.04 -10.65 -0.73
C LEU A 173 -8.30 -11.17 0.68
N VAL A 174 -9.46 -11.75 0.91
CA VAL A 174 -9.74 -12.38 2.21
C VAL A 174 -9.34 -13.85 2.12
N VAL A 175 -8.33 -14.23 2.91
CA VAL A 175 -7.83 -15.60 2.97
C VAL A 175 -8.53 -16.34 4.13
N TYR A 176 -9.07 -17.52 3.88
CA TYR A 176 -9.86 -18.30 4.86
C TYR A 176 -9.40 -19.76 4.93
N ALA A 177 -9.66 -20.46 6.03
CA ALA A 177 -9.10 -21.80 6.31
C ALA A 177 -9.60 -22.96 5.42
N GLY A 178 -10.24 -22.66 4.28
CA GLY A 178 -10.88 -23.63 3.39
C GLY A 178 -9.99 -24.75 2.86
N SER A 179 -10.62 -25.74 2.23
CA SER A 179 -9.92 -26.87 1.63
C SER A 179 -9.05 -26.43 0.43
N PRO A 180 -7.86 -27.02 0.20
CA PRO A 180 -7.06 -26.76 -0.99
C PRO A 180 -7.79 -27.05 -2.32
N SER A 181 -8.83 -27.88 -2.27
CA SER A 181 -9.66 -28.21 -3.44
C SER A 181 -10.70 -27.14 -3.78
N GLU A 182 -10.93 -26.18 -2.87
CA GLU A 182 -11.83 -25.07 -3.12
C GLU A 182 -11.17 -24.06 -4.05
N ARG A 183 -11.90 -23.66 -5.11
CA ARG A 183 -11.45 -22.60 -6.01
C ARG A 183 -11.59 -21.25 -5.34
N SER A 184 -10.69 -20.33 -5.70
CA SER A 184 -10.84 -18.93 -5.34
C SER A 184 -12.18 -18.39 -5.86
N ARG A 185 -12.81 -17.49 -5.09
CA ARG A 185 -14.09 -16.87 -5.45
C ARG A 185 -13.95 -15.37 -5.45
N ARG A 186 -14.42 -14.69 -6.49
CA ARG A 186 -14.51 -13.23 -6.51
C ARG A 186 -15.88 -12.78 -5.98
N THR A 187 -15.91 -11.81 -5.08
CA THR A 187 -17.16 -11.17 -4.63
C THR A 187 -17.62 -10.11 -5.64
N GLU A 188 -18.86 -9.65 -5.51
CA GLU A 188 -19.41 -8.56 -6.34
C GLU A 188 -18.63 -7.25 -6.19
N ASP A 189 -18.01 -7.03 -5.02
CA ASP A 189 -17.17 -5.86 -4.72
C ASP A 189 -15.72 -6.01 -5.22
N GLY A 190 -15.41 -7.07 -5.97
CA GLY A 190 -14.08 -7.29 -6.54
C GLY A 190 -13.04 -7.85 -5.57
N ILE A 191 -13.46 -8.37 -4.41
CA ILE A 191 -12.57 -9.02 -3.42
C ILE A 191 -12.43 -10.49 -3.79
N ASP A 192 -11.21 -11.01 -3.92
CA ASP A 192 -11.03 -12.46 -4.10
C ASP A 192 -10.84 -13.19 -2.76
N LEU A 193 -11.54 -14.31 -2.63
CA LEU A 193 -11.53 -15.19 -1.49
C LEU A 193 -10.65 -16.40 -1.80
N TRP A 194 -9.61 -16.61 -1.01
CA TRP A 194 -8.62 -17.68 -1.23
C TRP A 194 -8.55 -18.63 -0.04
N PRO A 195 -8.46 -19.95 -0.24
CA PRO A 195 -8.12 -20.87 0.83
C PRO A 195 -6.66 -20.68 1.31
N VAL A 196 -6.45 -20.62 2.63
CA VAL A 196 -5.14 -20.46 3.28
C VAL A 196 -4.12 -21.49 2.76
N PRO A 197 -4.43 -22.80 2.64
CA PRO A 197 -3.43 -23.77 2.17
C PRO A 197 -2.94 -23.51 0.74
N VAL A 198 -3.80 -23.00 -0.14
CA VAL A 198 -3.46 -22.67 -1.53
C VAL A 198 -2.52 -21.46 -1.55
N PHE A 199 -2.87 -20.42 -0.81
CA PHE A 199 -2.04 -19.23 -0.64
C PHE A 199 -0.66 -19.58 -0.04
N LEU A 200 -0.64 -20.39 1.03
CA LEU A 200 0.59 -20.81 1.70
C LEU A 200 1.46 -21.72 0.84
N LYS A 201 0.88 -22.57 -0.01
CA LYS A 201 1.66 -23.40 -0.94
C LYS A 201 2.43 -22.52 -1.92
N HIS A 202 1.73 -21.59 -2.56
CA HIS A 202 2.39 -20.62 -3.43
C HIS A 202 3.47 -19.85 -2.65
N LEU A 203 3.16 -19.40 -1.43
CA LEU A 203 4.11 -18.72 -0.53
C LEU A 203 5.38 -19.57 -0.23
N GLN A 204 5.19 -20.86 0.09
CA GLN A 204 6.23 -21.78 0.54
C GLN A 204 7.19 -22.19 -0.56
N ASP A 205 6.67 -22.38 -1.77
CA ASP A 205 7.48 -22.81 -2.91
C ASP A 205 8.56 -21.77 -3.27
N SER A 206 8.55 -20.59 -2.62
CA SER A 206 9.56 -19.52 -2.74
C SER A 206 9.87 -19.15 -4.19
N SER A 207 8.95 -19.51 -5.10
CA SER A 207 8.85 -19.14 -6.50
C SER A 207 8.49 -17.65 -6.65
N PHE A 208 9.18 -16.84 -5.84
CA PHE A 208 9.06 -15.41 -5.69
C PHE A 208 10.43 -14.73 -5.83
N TRP A 209 11.53 -15.45 -5.57
CA TRP A 209 12.89 -14.90 -5.49
C TRP A 209 13.99 -15.81 -6.05
N ASP A 210 13.65 -17.01 -6.52
CA ASP A 210 14.55 -17.86 -7.32
C ASP A 210 14.57 -17.43 -8.79
#